data_AF-A0A9D8DAU7-F1
#
_entry.id   AF-A0A9D8DAU7-F1
#
_cell.length_a   1.000
_cell.length_b   1.000
_cell.length_c   1.000
_cell.angle_alpha   90.00
_cell.angle_beta   90.00
_cell.angle_gamma   90.00
#
_symmetry.space_group_name_H-M   'P 1'
#
loop_
_entity.id
_entity.type
_entity.pdbx_description
1 polymer ?
#
loop_
_entity_poly.entity_id
_entity_poly.type
_entity_poly.pdbx_seq_one_letter_code
_entity_poly.pdbx_strand_id
1 'polypeptide(L)'
;MVPAGRRMAARPAFGAGPEVPLIKAKRGDARMGDLVTARMRGAGCEVVAIHGPVTQAGAAIRALIAHEGLGRGFGPKAREEARQAARTRDEPDSDRRDMREQRVITIDPEGAKDHDDAIAVAEEGEGIRLWVHIADV
;
A
#
# COMPACT_ATOMS: atom_id res chain seq x y z
N MET A 1 -25.55 -2.69 38.79
CA MET A 1 -26.97 -3.09 38.77
C MET A 1 -27.76 -1.79 38.98
N VAL A 2 -28.50 -1.18 38.05
CA VAL A 2 -29.40 -1.55 36.92
C VAL A 2 -29.29 -0.45 35.82
N PRO A 3 -29.68 -0.59 34.52
CA PRO A 3 -29.93 -1.77 33.69
C PRO A 3 -28.94 -1.87 32.50
N ALA A 4 -29.08 -2.97 31.75
CA ALA A 4 -28.36 -3.29 30.53
C ALA A 4 -28.45 -2.20 29.43
N GLY A 5 -27.29 -1.89 28.86
CA GLY A 5 -27.14 -1.15 27.62
C GLY A 5 -25.67 -1.07 27.28
N ARG A 6 -25.13 -2.07 26.55
CA ARG A 6 -23.76 -2.11 26.03
C ARG A 6 -23.48 -0.83 25.24
N ARG A 7 -22.98 0.23 25.90
CA ARG A 7 -22.45 1.40 25.20
C ARG A 7 -21.16 0.94 24.53
N MET A 8 -21.08 1.10 23.22
CA MET A 8 -19.84 0.86 22.50
C MET A 8 -18.95 2.08 22.68
N ALA A 9 -17.66 1.84 22.75
CA ALA A 9 -16.65 2.87 22.78
C ALA A 9 -15.46 2.41 21.96
N ALA A 10 -14.71 3.39 21.44
CA ALA A 10 -13.48 3.15 20.74
C ALA A 10 -12.32 3.38 21.71
N ARG A 11 -11.36 2.46 21.71
CA ARG A 11 -10.07 2.66 22.38
C ARG A 11 -8.97 2.72 21.32
N PRO A 12 -7.90 3.50 21.53
CA PRO A 12 -6.75 3.48 20.63
C PRO A 12 -6.22 2.05 20.46
N ALA A 13 -6.07 1.63 19.20
CA ALA A 13 -5.52 0.33 18.85
C ALA A 13 -3.99 0.32 18.86
N PHE A 14 -3.38 1.48 18.57
CA PHE A 14 -1.94 1.70 18.52
C PHE A 14 -1.60 2.85 19.48
N GLY A 15 -0.84 2.55 20.53
CA GLY A 15 -0.47 3.52 21.57
C GLY A 15 -1.47 3.65 22.73
N ALA A 16 -1.11 4.51 23.68
CA ALA A 16 -1.92 4.79 24.86
C ALA A 16 -2.94 5.90 24.60
N GLY A 17 -4.11 5.82 25.23
CA GLY A 17 -5.08 6.90 25.25
C GLY A 17 -6.42 6.45 25.82
N PRO A 18 -7.32 7.42 26.08
CA PRO A 18 -8.59 7.14 26.73
C PRO A 18 -9.55 6.40 25.81
N GLU A 19 -10.43 5.61 26.42
CA GLU A 19 -11.61 5.10 25.74
C GLU A 19 -12.59 6.25 25.48
N VAL A 20 -13.05 6.37 24.24
CA VAL A 20 -13.95 7.42 23.79
C VAL A 20 -15.31 6.81 23.44
N PRO A 21 -16.42 7.29 24.04
CA PRO A 21 -17.75 6.80 23.73
C PRO A 21 -18.07 6.92 22.25
N LEU A 22 -18.60 5.84 21.66
CA LEU A 22 -19.05 5.86 20.28
C LEU A 22 -20.49 6.37 20.20
N ILE A 23 -20.71 7.39 19.38
CA ILE A 23 -22.05 7.96 19.19
C ILE A 23 -22.91 6.90 18.48
N LYS A 24 -23.97 6.41 19.13
CA LYS A 24 -24.78 5.26 18.65
C LYS A 24 -25.27 5.41 17.21
N ALA A 25 -25.72 6.60 16.82
CA ALA A 25 -26.20 6.89 15.46
C ALA A 25 -25.08 7.00 14.41
N LYS A 26 -23.81 7.01 14.83
CA LYS A 26 -22.61 7.22 13.98
C LYS A 26 -21.65 6.03 14.03
N ARG A 27 -22.13 4.86 14.46
CA ARG A 27 -21.34 3.61 14.49
C ARG A 27 -21.29 2.87 13.15
N GLY A 28 -22.25 3.15 12.25
CA GLY A 28 -22.44 2.37 11.02
C GLY A 28 -22.68 0.89 11.33
N ASP A 29 -22.00 0.02 10.59
CA ASP A 29 -22.07 -1.45 10.75
C ASP A 29 -21.00 -2.02 11.70
N ALA A 30 -20.25 -1.15 12.39
CA ALA A 30 -19.16 -1.58 13.26
C ALA A 30 -19.67 -2.48 14.40
N ARG A 31 -18.96 -3.57 14.62
CA ARG A 31 -19.23 -4.58 15.65
C ARG A 31 -18.19 -4.50 16.76
N MET A 32 -18.49 -5.11 17.90
CA MET A 32 -17.49 -5.27 18.95
C MET A 32 -16.32 -6.10 18.45
N GLY A 33 -15.10 -5.62 18.66
CA GLY A 33 -13.88 -6.25 18.17
C GLY A 33 -13.43 -5.78 16.80
N ASP A 34 -14.19 -4.92 16.11
CA ASP A 34 -13.71 -4.30 14.87
C ASP A 34 -12.66 -3.23 15.14
N LEU A 35 -11.62 -3.20 14.32
CA LEU A 35 -10.72 -2.07 14.17
C LEU A 35 -11.39 -1.02 13.28
N VAL A 36 -11.43 0.21 13.77
CA VAL A 36 -12.08 1.33 13.09
C VAL A 36 -11.19 2.56 13.10
N THR A 37 -11.29 3.38 12.05
CA THR A 37 -10.87 4.78 12.16
C THR A 37 -12.03 5.55 12.77
N ALA A 38 -11.75 6.26 13.86
CA ALA A 38 -12.73 7.08 14.56
C ALA A 38 -12.36 8.56 14.47
N ARG A 39 -13.36 9.43 14.28
CA ARG A 39 -13.20 10.89 14.30
C ARG A 39 -13.86 11.44 15.56
N MET A 40 -13.11 12.24 16.31
CA MET A 40 -13.62 12.91 17.51
C MET A 40 -14.75 13.89 17.16
N ARG A 41 -15.82 13.87 17.96
CA ARG A 41 -16.96 14.79 17.90
C ARG A 41 -17.43 15.12 19.31
N GLY A 42 -17.02 16.29 19.81
CA GLY A 42 -17.29 16.69 21.19
C GLY A 42 -16.74 15.65 22.17
N ALA A 43 -17.59 15.18 23.09
CA ALA A 43 -17.23 14.16 24.08
C ALA A 43 -17.26 12.70 23.56
N GLY A 44 -17.56 12.48 22.28
CA GLY A 44 -17.62 11.14 21.68
C GLY A 44 -16.87 11.04 20.36
N CYS A 45 -17.09 9.95 19.64
CA CYS A 45 -16.53 9.75 18.30
C CYS A 45 -17.55 9.15 17.33
N GLU A 46 -17.27 9.32 16.03
CA GLU A 46 -17.95 8.65 14.93
C GLU A 46 -17.00 7.68 14.22
N VAL A 47 -17.51 6.54 13.75
CA VAL A 47 -16.77 5.65 12.86
C VAL A 47 -16.72 6.27 11.47
N VAL A 48 -15.51 6.43 10.92
CA VAL A 48 -15.32 6.91 9.54
C VAL A 48 -14.87 5.82 8.58
N ALA A 49 -14.27 4.74 9.09
CA ALA A 49 -13.90 3.56 8.32
C ALA A 49 -13.89 2.33 9.23
N ILE A 50 -14.31 1.18 8.68
CA ILE A 50 -14.24 -0.13 9.35
C ILE A 50 -13.17 -0.95 8.63
N HIS A 51 -12.14 -1.36 9.36
CA HIS A 51 -11.02 -2.16 8.82
C HIS A 51 -11.28 -3.66 8.94
N GLY A 52 -12.17 -4.06 9.85
CA GLY A 52 -12.58 -5.44 10.11
C GLY A 52 -12.19 -5.93 11.51
N PRO A 53 -12.40 -7.22 11.82
CA PRO A 53 -12.16 -7.77 13.16
C PRO A 53 -10.68 -7.75 13.55
N VAL A 54 -10.38 -7.44 14.82
CA VAL A 54 -9.02 -7.44 15.37
C VAL A 54 -8.31 -8.80 15.27
N THR A 55 -9.07 -9.88 15.11
CA THR A 55 -8.56 -11.24 14.94
C THR A 55 -8.04 -11.54 13.53
N GLN A 56 -8.23 -10.62 12.57
CA GLN A 56 -7.76 -10.78 11.19
C GLN A 56 -6.52 -9.94 10.93
N ALA A 57 -5.42 -10.59 10.53
CA ALA A 57 -4.16 -9.91 10.21
C ALA A 57 -4.35 -8.79 9.16
N GLY A 58 -5.16 -9.03 8.12
CA GLY A 58 -5.46 -8.03 7.11
C GLY A 58 -6.20 -6.79 7.65
N ALA A 59 -7.03 -6.93 8.69
CA ALA A 59 -7.68 -5.79 9.34
C ALA A 59 -6.68 -4.98 10.17
N ALA A 60 -5.76 -5.64 10.88
CA ALA A 60 -4.69 -4.99 11.63
C ALA A 60 -3.76 -4.19 10.69
N ILE A 61 -3.37 -4.77 9.55
CA ILE A 61 -2.54 -4.09 8.54
C ILE A 61 -3.27 -2.87 7.97
N ARG A 62 -4.54 -2.99 7.57
CA ARG A 62 -5.32 -1.83 7.07
C ARG A 62 -5.46 -0.72 8.11
N ALA A 63 -5.73 -1.08 9.36
CA ALA A 63 -5.84 -0.12 10.45
C ALA A 63 -4.51 0.59 10.72
N LEU A 64 -3.39 -0.13 10.66
CA LEU A 64 -2.04 0.43 10.82
C LEU A 64 -1.71 1.38 9.67
N ILE A 65 -1.94 0.98 8.42
CA ILE A 65 -1.78 1.84 7.24
C ILE A 65 -2.58 3.14 7.39
N ALA A 66 -3.80 3.05 7.91
CA ALA A 66 -4.63 4.24 8.16
C ALA A 66 -4.09 5.10 9.33
N HIS A 67 -3.55 4.48 10.38
CA HIS A 67 -2.94 5.18 11.52
C HIS A 67 -1.69 5.97 11.09
N GLU A 68 -0.81 5.37 10.29
CA GLU A 68 0.41 5.98 9.77
C GLU A 68 0.13 6.97 8.61
N GLY A 69 -1.11 7.10 8.17
CA GLY A 69 -1.48 7.99 7.06
C GLY A 69 -1.00 7.51 5.67
N LEU A 70 -0.62 6.24 5.55
CA LEU A 70 -0.09 5.61 4.33
C LEU A 70 -1.19 5.14 3.36
N GLY A 71 -2.45 5.14 3.77
CA GLY A 71 -3.58 4.61 2.99
C GLY A 71 -4.04 5.47 1.80
N ARG A 72 -3.23 6.40 1.31
CA ARG A 72 -3.60 7.26 0.18
C ARG A 72 -3.41 6.50 -1.12
N GLY A 73 -4.50 6.20 -1.81
CA GLY A 73 -4.43 5.70 -3.18
C GLY A 73 -3.98 6.78 -4.18
N PHE A 74 -3.63 6.35 -5.39
CA PHE A 74 -3.30 7.26 -6.49
C PHE A 74 -4.51 8.11 -6.90
N GLY A 75 -4.29 9.42 -7.09
CA GLY A 75 -5.32 10.36 -7.53
C GLY A 75 -5.81 10.10 -8.96
N PRO A 76 -6.96 10.66 -9.37
CA PRO A 76 -7.53 10.42 -10.70
C PRO A 76 -6.57 10.77 -11.85
N LYS A 77 -5.84 11.90 -11.71
CA LYS A 77 -4.86 12.35 -12.71
C LYS A 77 -3.73 11.33 -12.89
N ALA A 78 -3.07 10.92 -11.82
CA ALA A 78 -1.98 9.94 -11.86
C ALA A 78 -2.44 8.59 -12.45
N ARG A 79 -3.67 8.16 -12.14
CA ARG A 79 -4.24 6.94 -12.71
C ARG A 79 -4.49 7.06 -14.22
N GLU A 80 -4.91 8.23 -14.68
CA GLU A 80 -5.14 8.48 -16.10
C GLU A 80 -3.81 8.55 -16.86
N GLU A 81 -2.82 9.27 -16.33
CA GLU A 81 -1.46 9.33 -16.90
C GLU A 81 -0.85 7.93 -17.02
N ALA A 82 -0.95 7.11 -15.97
CA ALA A 82 -0.48 5.72 -16.00
C ALA A 82 -1.19 4.86 -17.06
N ARG A 83 -2.51 5.04 -17.25
CA ARG A 83 -3.27 4.33 -18.28
C ARG A 83 -2.89 4.75 -19.69
N GLN A 84 -2.56 6.03 -19.88
CA GLN A 84 -2.11 6.55 -21.17
C GLN A 84 -0.71 6.01 -21.48
N ALA A 85 0.22 6.09 -20.53
CA ALA A 85 1.57 5.54 -20.68
C ALA A 85 1.55 4.04 -21.05
N ALA A 86 0.69 3.25 -20.38
CA ALA A 86 0.55 1.81 -20.67
C ALA A 86 0.00 1.49 -22.08
N ARG A 87 -0.57 2.47 -22.80
CA ARG A 87 -1.07 2.31 -24.18
C ARG A 87 -0.08 2.80 -25.23
N THR A 88 0.84 3.67 -24.84
CA THR A 88 1.87 4.18 -25.74
C THR A 88 2.87 3.07 -26.02
N ARG A 89 3.24 2.92 -27.28
CA ARG A 89 4.34 2.03 -27.67
C ARG A 89 5.61 2.87 -27.69
N ASP A 90 6.68 2.38 -27.08
CA ASP A 90 7.97 3.07 -27.13
C ASP A 90 8.42 3.20 -28.58
N GLU A 91 8.57 4.45 -29.04
CA GLU A 91 9.24 4.73 -30.30
C GLU A 91 10.75 4.54 -30.11
N PRO A 92 11.47 4.03 -31.12
CA PRO A 92 12.92 3.90 -31.03
C PRO A 92 13.56 5.27 -30.79
N ASP A 93 14.15 5.43 -29.62
CA ASP A 93 14.92 6.61 -29.25
C ASP A 93 16.30 6.52 -29.93
N SER A 94 16.57 7.42 -30.88
CA SER A 94 17.80 7.43 -31.67
C SER A 94 19.05 7.71 -30.83
N ASP A 95 18.89 8.28 -29.63
CA ASP A 95 20.00 8.60 -28.73
C ASP A 95 20.37 7.40 -27.85
N ARG A 96 19.61 6.29 -27.91
CA ARG A 96 19.88 5.06 -27.16
C ARG A 96 20.70 4.07 -27.96
N ARG A 97 21.61 3.39 -27.26
CA ARG A 97 22.32 2.24 -27.81
C ARG A 97 21.41 1.02 -27.80
N ASP A 98 21.22 0.42 -28.97
CA ASP A 98 20.51 -0.86 -29.09
C ASP A 98 21.34 -2.02 -28.52
N MET A 99 20.77 -2.73 -27.55
CA MET A 99 21.36 -3.90 -26.89
C MET A 99 20.44 -5.13 -26.96
N ARG A 100 19.44 -5.14 -27.86
CA ARG A 100 18.44 -6.24 -27.95
C ARG A 100 19.05 -7.60 -28.26
N GLU A 101 20.21 -7.65 -28.92
CA GLU A 101 20.96 -8.89 -29.21
C GLU A 101 21.80 -9.38 -28.01
N GLN A 102 21.92 -8.59 -26.94
CA GLN A 102 22.65 -8.99 -25.74
C GLN A 102 21.84 -9.99 -24.93
N ARG A 103 22.50 -11.02 -24.39
CA ARG A 103 21.88 -11.97 -23.48
C ARG A 103 21.73 -11.34 -22.09
N VAL A 104 20.60 -10.71 -21.87
CA VAL A 104 20.22 -10.04 -20.62
C VAL A 104 19.27 -10.93 -19.81
N ILE A 105 19.50 -11.04 -18.51
CA ILE A 105 18.64 -11.77 -17.56
C ILE A 105 18.30 -10.91 -16.35
N THR A 106 17.17 -11.17 -15.69
CA THR A 106 16.85 -10.69 -14.35
C THR A 106 16.89 -11.87 -13.36
N ILE A 107 17.10 -11.60 -12.07
CA ILE A 107 17.15 -12.62 -11.02
C ILE A 107 16.28 -12.15 -9.85
N ASP A 108 15.05 -12.65 -9.80
CA ASP A 108 14.02 -12.16 -8.88
C ASP A 108 13.25 -13.30 -8.19
N PRO A 109 12.58 -13.02 -7.05
CA PRO A 109 11.62 -13.95 -6.45
C PRO A 109 10.46 -14.28 -7.41
N GLU A 110 9.89 -15.49 -7.28
CA GLU A 110 8.80 -16.01 -8.16
C GLU A 110 7.59 -15.07 -8.27
N GLY A 111 7.31 -14.25 -7.25
CA GLY A 111 6.17 -13.33 -7.21
C GLY A 111 6.46 -11.90 -7.63
N ALA A 112 7.70 -11.58 -8.02
CA ALA A 112 8.09 -10.22 -8.42
C ALA A 112 7.33 -9.78 -9.69
N LYS A 113 7.01 -8.48 -9.77
CA LYS A 113 6.29 -7.89 -10.92
C LYS A 113 6.95 -6.60 -11.43
N ASP A 114 8.00 -6.18 -10.75
CA ASP A 114 8.68 -4.90 -10.78
C ASP A 114 10.18 -5.16 -10.95
N HIS A 115 10.56 -5.64 -12.13
CA HIS A 115 11.95 -5.93 -12.47
C HIS A 115 12.68 -4.62 -12.83
N ASP A 116 13.35 -4.04 -11.84
CA ASP A 116 14.03 -2.75 -12.00
C ASP A 116 15.47 -2.89 -12.53
N ASP A 117 16.04 -4.09 -12.46
CA ASP A 117 17.40 -4.34 -12.91
C ASP A 117 17.54 -5.62 -13.73
N ALA A 118 18.58 -5.64 -14.57
CA ALA A 118 18.97 -6.78 -15.35
C ALA A 118 20.49 -6.82 -15.54
N ILE A 119 21.04 -8.00 -15.77
CA ILE A 119 22.48 -8.18 -15.94
C ILE A 119 22.79 -8.94 -17.23
N ALA A 120 23.97 -8.64 -17.78
CA ALA A 120 24.62 -9.44 -18.79
C ALA A 120 26.11 -9.54 -18.46
N VAL A 121 26.74 -10.65 -18.83
CA VAL A 121 28.18 -10.86 -18.64
C VAL A 121 28.80 -11.42 -19.92
N ALA A 122 30.04 -11.04 -20.18
CA ALA A 122 30.85 -11.61 -21.25
C ALA A 122 32.32 -11.67 -20.80
N GLU A 123 33.05 -12.67 -21.28
CA GLU A 123 34.50 -12.67 -21.17
C GLU A 123 35.08 -11.52 -22.02
N GLU A 124 36.08 -10.83 -21.48
CA GLU A 124 36.78 -9.75 -22.16
C GLU A 124 38.27 -9.80 -21.85
N GLY A 125 39.06 -10.37 -22.76
CA GLY A 125 40.48 -10.63 -22.54
C GLY A 125 40.69 -11.61 -21.39
N GLU A 126 41.50 -11.21 -20.40
CA GLU A 126 41.71 -11.98 -19.16
C GLU A 126 40.65 -11.69 -18.08
N GLY A 127 39.66 -10.84 -18.37
CA GLY A 127 38.65 -10.40 -17.42
C GLY A 127 37.21 -10.71 -17.85
N ILE A 128 36.27 -10.14 -17.10
CA ILE A 128 34.83 -10.22 -17.37
C ILE A 128 34.31 -8.79 -17.51
N ARG A 129 33.51 -8.54 -18.55
CA ARG A 129 32.67 -7.36 -18.63
C ARG A 129 31.29 -7.70 -18.06
N LEU A 130 30.87 -6.92 -17.07
CA LEU A 130 29.52 -6.93 -16.50
C LEU A 130 28.77 -5.70 -16.99
N TRP A 131 27.55 -5.91 -17.47
CA TRP A 131 26.57 -4.86 -17.67
C TRP A 131 25.50 -4.97 -16.59
N VAL A 132 25.18 -3.84 -15.99
CA VAL A 132 24.03 -3.67 -15.10
C VAL A 132 23.10 -2.69 -15.79
N HIS A 133 21.92 -3.17 -16.16
CA HIS A 133 20.85 -2.39 -16.77
C HIS A 133 19.85 -2.04 -15.67
N ILE A 134 19.49 -0.76 -15.56
CA ILE A 134 18.50 -0.27 -14.58
C ILE A 134 17.34 0.32 -15.37
N ALA A 135 16.12 0.07 -14.93
CA ALA A 135 14.90 0.64 -15.49
C ALA A 135 14.98 2.18 -15.47
N ASP A 136 14.58 2.77 -16.59
CA ASP A 136 14.52 4.21 -16.78
C ASP A 136 13.12 4.69 -16.39
N VAL A 137 12.94 4.97 -15.09
CA VAL A 137 11.64 5.17 -14.41
C VAL A 137 11.03 6.57 -14.56
#